data_AF-A0A419I4B0-F1
#
_entry.id   AF-A0A419I4B0-F1
#
_cell.length_a   1.000
_cell.length_b   1.000
_cell.length_c   1.000
_cell.angle_alpha   90.00
_cell.angle_beta   90.00
_cell.angle_gamma   90.00
#
_symmetry.space_group_name_H-M   'P 1'
#
loop_
_entity.id
_entity.type
_entity.pdbx_description
1 polymer ?
#
loop_
_entity_poly.entity_id
_entity_poly.type
_entity_poly.pdbx_seq_one_letter_code
_entity_poly.pdbx_strand_id
1 'polypeptide(L)'
;MTFGDYLRLHVAWARRAAEVHAEAADLYSRLAERGMPGLADHRDETLRAIAHMEQVASVNAAQSIAHDEMMAAGGPENSRAYVEYEAMTRRHQELLPRDTLG
;
A
#
# COMPACT_ATOMS: atom_id res chain seq x y z
N MET A 1 -2.06 1.82 21.07
CA MET A 1 -2.03 1.92 19.61
C MET A 1 -3.39 1.51 19.11
N THR A 2 -4.11 2.40 18.44
CA THR A 2 -5.42 2.08 17.84
C THR A 2 -5.22 1.31 16.52
N PHE A 3 -6.28 0.69 15.99
CA PHE A 3 -6.21 0.08 14.65
C PHE A 3 -5.93 1.12 13.56
N GLY A 4 -6.45 2.35 13.69
CA GLY A 4 -6.09 3.48 12.83
C GLY A 4 -4.59 3.78 12.88
N ASP A 5 -3.97 3.80 14.07
CA ASP A 5 -2.52 4.02 14.21
C ASP A 5 -1.70 2.91 13.55
N TYR A 6 -2.16 1.66 13.68
CA TYR A 6 -1.55 0.52 13.01
C TYR A 6 -1.58 0.69 11.48
N LEU A 7 -2.73 1.08 10.91
CA LEU A 7 -2.85 1.32 9.48
C LEU A 7 -1.94 2.46 9.01
N ARG A 8 -1.89 3.59 9.74
CA ARG A 8 -0.98 4.70 9.43
C ARG A 8 0.49 4.30 9.47
N LEU A 9 0.88 3.45 10.42
CA LEU A 9 2.22 2.88 10.46
C LEU A 9 2.49 2.09 9.17
N HIS A 10 1.60 1.16 8.78
CA HIS A 10 1.74 0.40 7.54
C HIS A 10 1.82 1.28 6.28
N VAL A 11 1.06 2.38 6.23
CA VAL A 11 1.18 3.38 5.15
C VAL A 11 2.58 3.97 5.09
N ALA A 12 3.15 4.36 6.24
CA ALA A 12 4.50 4.92 6.29
C ALA A 12 5.56 3.90 5.84
N TRP A 13 5.42 2.64 6.26
CA TRP A 13 6.32 1.57 5.84
C TRP A 13 6.22 1.28 4.34
N ALA A 14 5.01 1.19 3.79
CA ALA A 14 4.80 0.94 2.37
C ALA A 14 5.37 2.08 1.50
N ARG A 15 5.17 3.34 1.91
CA ARG A 15 5.79 4.50 1.25
C ARG A 15 7.31 4.46 1.32
N ARG A 16 7.87 4.13 2.49
CA ARG A 16 9.32 4.00 2.65
C ARG A 16 9.90 2.87 1.79
N ALA A 17 9.20 1.75 1.67
CA ALA A 17 9.59 0.65 0.78
C ALA A 17 9.57 1.11 -0.69
N ALA A 18 8.55 1.86 -1.12
CA ALA A 18 8.48 2.43 -2.47
C ALA A 18 9.67 3.36 -2.77
N GLU A 19 10.08 4.21 -1.82
CA GLU A 19 11.27 5.07 -1.95
C GLU A 19 12.55 4.25 -2.15
N VAL A 20 12.75 3.20 -1.33
CA VAL A 20 13.93 2.32 -1.44
C VAL A 20 13.94 1.59 -2.79
N HIS A 21 12.78 1.13 -3.26
CA HIS A 21 12.66 0.54 -4.58
C HIS A 21 12.93 1.55 -5.70
N ALA A 22 12.54 2.82 -5.55
CA ALA A 22 12.86 3.86 -6.52
C ALA A 22 14.38 4.07 -6.65
N GLU A 23 15.11 4.09 -5.53
CA GLU A 23 16.58 4.16 -5.54
C GLU A 23 17.20 2.94 -6.24
N ALA A 24 16.68 1.73 -5.99
CA ALA A 24 17.13 0.51 -6.64
C ALA A 24 16.85 0.51 -8.15
N ALA A 25 15.66 0.96 -8.58
CA ALA A 25 15.30 1.04 -10.00
C ALA A 25 16.20 2.01 -10.77
N ASP A 26 16.55 3.17 -10.19
CA ASP A 26 17.52 4.11 -10.78
C ASP A 26 18.90 3.47 -10.93
N LEU A 27 19.38 2.75 -9.91
CA LEU A 27 20.65 2.00 -10.02
C LEU A 27 20.59 0.95 -11.13
N TYR A 28 19.53 0.14 -11.18
CA TYR A 28 19.36 -0.87 -12.22
C TYR A 28 19.31 -0.27 -13.63
N SER A 29 18.64 0.88 -13.80
CA SER A 29 18.63 1.60 -15.07
C SER A 29 20.04 2.00 -15.50
N ARG A 30 20.84 2.58 -14.59
CA ARG A 30 22.22 3.01 -14.88
C ARG A 30 23.15 1.85 -15.19
N LEU A 31 22.93 0.68 -14.59
CA LEU A 31 23.72 -0.52 -14.86
C LEU A 31 23.30 -1.18 -16.18
N ALA A 32 21.99 -1.19 -16.49
CA ALA A 32 21.47 -1.66 -17.77
C ALA A 32 22.00 -0.81 -18.94
N GLU A 33 22.07 0.52 -18.79
CA GLU A 33 22.68 1.43 -19.78
C GLU A 33 24.16 1.13 -20.04
N ARG A 34 24.86 0.53 -19.08
CA ARG A 34 26.26 0.08 -19.22
C ARG A 34 26.38 -1.34 -19.82
N GLY A 35 25.26 -1.93 -20.24
CA GLY A 35 25.22 -3.26 -20.85
C GLY A 35 25.26 -4.43 -19.87
N MET A 36 24.98 -4.21 -18.57
CA MET A 36 24.90 -5.31 -17.63
C MET A 36 23.64 -6.15 -17.90
N PRO A 37 23.77 -7.48 -18.09
CA PRO A 37 22.66 -8.34 -18.47
C PRO A 37 21.66 -8.55 -17.33
N GLY A 38 20.36 -8.55 -17.64
CA GLY A 38 19.26 -8.79 -16.68
C GLY A 38 18.84 -7.58 -15.84
N LEU A 39 19.61 -6.48 -15.87
CA LEU A 39 19.32 -5.30 -15.04
C LEU A 39 18.09 -4.51 -15.52
N ALA A 40 17.75 -4.59 -16.81
CA ALA A 40 16.53 -3.99 -17.34
C ALA A 40 15.27 -4.68 -16.79
N ASP A 41 15.31 -6.01 -16.69
CA ASP A 41 14.19 -6.81 -16.15
C ASP A 41 14.03 -6.54 -14.65
N HIS A 42 15.13 -6.49 -13.89
CA HIS A 42 15.10 -6.13 -12.47
C HIS A 42 14.59 -4.71 -12.22
N ARG A 43 14.92 -3.74 -13.09
CA ARG A 43 14.32 -2.40 -13.04
C ARG A 43 12.81 -2.51 -13.18
N ASP A 44 12.31 -3.23 -14.18
CA ASP A 44 10.88 -3.32 -14.47
C ASP A 44 10.12 -4.07 -13.36
N GLU A 45 10.71 -5.13 -12.79
CA GLU A 45 10.23 -5.80 -11.58
C GLU A 45 10.14 -4.84 -10.39
N THR A 46 11.18 -4.02 -10.20
CA THR A 46 11.22 -3.04 -9.12
C THR A 46 10.18 -1.94 -9.30
N LEU A 47 9.94 -1.48 -10.53
CA LEU A 47 8.87 -0.52 -10.83
C LEU A 47 7.48 -1.11 -10.53
N ARG A 48 7.26 -2.40 -10.81
CA ARG A 48 6.03 -3.10 -10.38
C ARG A 48 5.91 -3.15 -8.86
N ALA A 49 7.02 -3.37 -8.15
CA ALA A 49 7.05 -3.36 -6.69
C ALA A 49 6.67 -1.99 -6.10
N ILE A 50 7.16 -0.90 -6.70
CA ILE A 50 6.77 0.47 -6.32
C ILE A 50 5.25 0.65 -6.44
N ALA A 51 4.69 0.35 -7.61
CA ALA A 51 3.25 0.50 -7.85
C ALA A 51 2.40 -0.34 -6.87
N HIS A 52 2.85 -1.56 -6.58
CA HIS A 52 2.22 -2.42 -5.57
C HIS A 52 2.22 -1.76 -4.18
N MET A 53 3.38 -1.26 -3.72
CA MET A 53 3.51 -0.63 -2.41
C MET A 53 2.71 0.67 -2.30
N GLU A 54 2.66 1.47 -3.37
CA GLU A 54 1.84 2.68 -3.44
C GLU A 54 0.35 2.37 -3.36
N GLN A 55 -0.11 1.31 -4.04
CA GLN A 55 -1.50 0.86 -3.97
C GLN A 55 -1.85 0.38 -2.55
N VAL A 56 -0.99 -0.43 -1.92
CA VAL A 56 -1.17 -0.87 -0.52
C VAL A 56 -1.23 0.34 0.42
N ALA A 57 -0.33 1.31 0.25
CA ALA A 57 -0.32 2.53 1.05
C ALA A 57 -1.63 3.34 0.88
N SER A 58 -2.12 3.46 -0.35
CA SER A 58 -3.36 4.19 -0.64
C SER A 58 -4.57 3.53 0.02
N VAL A 59 -4.72 2.21 -0.12
CA VAL A 59 -5.82 1.44 0.48
C VAL A 59 -5.77 1.51 2.00
N ASN A 60 -4.60 1.34 2.61
CA ASN A 60 -4.46 1.42 4.08
C ASN A 60 -4.73 2.82 4.61
N ALA A 61 -4.38 3.87 3.87
CA ALA A 61 -4.71 5.25 4.25
C ALA A 61 -6.23 5.48 4.25
N ALA A 62 -6.93 5.02 3.20
CA ALA A 62 -8.38 5.09 3.11
C ALA A 62 -9.06 4.28 4.23
N GLN A 63 -8.55 3.08 4.52
CA GLN A 63 -9.07 2.25 5.62
C GLN A 63 -8.85 2.90 6.99
N SER A 64 -7.73 3.61 7.20
CA SER A 64 -7.48 4.34 8.45
C SER A 64 -8.53 5.41 8.67
N ILE A 65 -8.88 6.16 7.63
CA ILE A 65 -9.90 7.21 7.69
C ILE A 65 -11.26 6.60 8.01
N ALA A 66 -11.65 5.54 7.30
CA ALA A 66 -12.92 4.85 7.55
C ALA A 66 -13.02 4.31 8.99
N HIS A 67 -11.91 3.83 9.55
CA HIS A 67 -11.87 3.41 10.95
C HIS A 67 -12.05 4.59 11.91
N ASP A 68 -11.40 5.73 11.67
CA ASP A 68 -11.56 6.93 12.50
C ASP A 68 -13.01 7.45 12.47
N GLU A 69 -13.65 7.44 11.29
CA GLU A 69 -15.05 7.83 11.11
C GLU A 69 -15.99 6.90 11.90
N MET A 70 -15.75 5.60 11.87
CA MET A 70 -16.52 4.61 12.66
C MET A 70 -16.36 4.86 14.16
N MET A 71 -15.13 5.09 14.63
CA MET A 71 -14.89 5.39 16.04
C MET A 71 -15.55 6.70 16.47
N ALA A 72 -15.50 7.75 15.63
CA ALA A 72 -16.15 9.03 15.90
C ALA A 72 -17.68 8.93 15.95
N ALA A 73 -18.28 7.98 15.23
CA ALA A 73 -19.72 7.74 15.20
C ALA A 73 -20.24 6.92 16.41
N GLY A 74 -19.39 6.58 17.38
CA GLY A 74 -19.77 5.81 18.56
C GLY A 74 -19.28 4.37 18.54
N GLY A 75 -18.28 4.06 17.72
CA GLY A 75 -17.59 2.78 17.73
C GLY A 75 -18.39 1.63 17.12
N PRO A 76 -17.87 0.40 17.23
CA PRO A 76 -18.52 -0.81 16.71
C PRO A 76 -19.92 -1.06 17.30
N GLU A 77 -20.21 -0.46 18.46
CA GLU A 77 -21.51 -0.52 19.14
C GLU A 77 -22.60 0.23 18.35
N ASN A 78 -22.23 1.23 17.54
CA ASN A 78 -23.14 1.85 16.59
C ASN A 78 -23.28 0.95 15.35
N SER A 79 -24.36 0.16 15.33
CA SER A 79 -24.60 -0.84 14.27
C SER A 79 -24.59 -0.25 12.86
N ARG A 80 -25.04 1.00 12.68
CA ARG A 80 -25.00 1.64 11.36
C ARG A 80 -23.57 1.96 10.94
N ALA A 81 -22.81 2.60 11.82
CA ALA A 81 -21.41 2.96 11.56
C ALA A 81 -20.55 1.72 11.30
N TYR A 82 -20.78 0.64 12.04
CA TYR A 82 -20.08 -0.62 11.85
C TYR A 82 -20.38 -1.27 10.49
N VAL A 83 -21.65 -1.31 10.06
CA VAL A 83 -22.03 -1.87 8.75
C VAL A 83 -21.44 -1.06 7.59
N GLU A 84 -21.45 0.27 7.69
CA GLU A 84 -20.83 1.15 6.69
C GLU A 84 -19.33 0.90 6.60
N TYR A 85 -18.64 0.79 7.74
CA TYR A 85 -17.23 0.44 7.83
C TYR A 85 -16.92 -0.94 7.22
N GLU A 86 -17.71 -1.97 7.49
CA GLU A 86 -17.51 -3.31 6.91
C GLU A 86 -17.72 -3.32 5.39
N ALA A 87 -18.68 -2.53 4.88
CA ALA A 87 -18.89 -2.39 3.45
C ALA A 87 -17.69 -1.71 2.76
N MET A 88 -17.13 -0.66 3.37
CA MET A 88 -15.90 -0.02 2.87
C MET A 88 -14.71 -0.96 2.94
N THR A 89 -14.57 -1.70 4.04
CA THR A 89 -13.48 -2.67 4.22
C THR A 89 -13.47 -3.73 3.12
N ARG A 90 -14.63 -4.28 2.75
CA ARG A 90 -14.75 -5.24 1.64
C ARG A 90 -14.31 -4.63 0.29
N ARG A 91 -14.73 -3.40 0.00
CA ARG A 91 -14.29 -2.69 -1.21
C ARG A 91 -12.78 -2.46 -1.21
N HIS A 92 -12.22 -2.06 -0.07
CA HIS A 92 -10.78 -1.86 0.07
C HIS A 92 -9.99 -3.17 -0.12
N GLN A 93 -10.48 -4.30 0.41
CA GLN A 93 -9.87 -5.61 0.19
C GLN A 93 -9.85 -6.00 -1.29
N GLU A 94 -10.89 -5.65 -2.05
CA GLU A 94 -10.94 -5.89 -3.49
C GLU A 94 -9.93 -5.04 -4.27
N LEU A 95 -9.55 -3.88 -3.73
CA LEU A 95 -8.55 -2.97 -4.29
C LEU A 95 -7.12 -3.30 -3.87
N LEU A 96 -6.89 -4.26 -2.98
CA LEU A 96 -5.54 -4.71 -2.69
C LEU A 96 -4.99 -5.49 -3.89
N PRO A 97 -3.69 -5.35 -4.19
CA PRO A 97 -3.07 -6.11 -5.27
C PRO A 97 -3.23 -7.62 -5.01
N ARG A 98 -3.78 -8.36 -5.98
CA ARG A 98 -4.02 -9.81 -5.85
C ARG A 98 -2.86 -10.66 -6.33
N ASP A 99 -2.08 -10.14 -7.29
CA ASP A 99 -0.87 -10.79 -7.76
C ASP A 99 0.33 -10.36 -6.92
N THR A 100 1.05 -11.36 -6.42
CA THR A 100 2.44 -11.21 -6.03
C THR A 100 3.22 -10.76 -7.25
N LEU A 101 4.12 -9.80 -7.06
CA LEU A 101 5.20 -9.49 -8.00
C LEU A 101 5.70 -10.81 -8.59
N GLY A 102 5.51 -10.98 -9.89
CA GLY A 102 5.48 -12.27 -10.59
C GLY A 102 6.62 -13.23 -10.26
#